data_AF-A0A965MCE7-F1
#
_entry.id   AF-A0A965MCE7-F1
#
_cell.length_a   1.000
_cell.length_b   1.000
_cell.length_c   1.000
_cell.angle_alpha   90.00
_cell.angle_beta   90.00
_cell.angle_gamma   90.00
#
_symmetry.space_group_name_H-M   'P 1'
#
loop_
_entity.id
_entity.type
_entity.pdbx_description
1 polymer ?
#
loop_
_entity_poly.entity_id
_entity_poly.type
_entity_poly.pdbx_seq_one_letter_code
_entity_poly.pdbx_strand_id
1 'polypeptide(L)'
;MRLVVEPGYENRDMYIGLIAEAEKNRAALEQQMKANSGNSAVTQALRPQVMELTRMRGELLIDLATLGKVGSEVEKYKADYNMLVSQSDPSVATVNELIVKTAAFDDFLSRKQENFGALEAAGKERLQGIYQRTEAYVVKARTVGATFALSFMMGGSGFGDLLDEESILLFKEVAQSRPYACELRRSILAYAKSANAKLESKPVAFSENVLPKRSGKKKKR
;
A
#
# COMPACT_ATOMS: atom_id res chain seq x y z
N MET A 1 -18.11 -9.34 15.55
CA MET A 1 -19.13 -10.37 15.24
C MET A 1 -19.14 -11.38 16.38
N ARG A 2 -20.31 -11.63 16.97
CA ARG A 2 -20.53 -12.72 17.94
C ARG A 2 -21.10 -13.89 17.14
N LEU A 3 -20.38 -15.01 17.07
CA LEU A 3 -20.90 -16.24 16.45
C LEU A 3 -21.81 -16.91 17.50
N VAL A 4 -23.10 -17.02 17.18
CA VAL A 4 -24.11 -17.67 18.05
C VAL A 4 -24.42 -19.05 17.46
N VAL A 5 -24.17 -20.10 18.21
CA VAL A 5 -24.47 -21.49 17.81
C VAL A 5 -25.88 -21.87 18.27
N GLU A 6 -26.68 -22.47 17.38
CA GLU A 6 -28.08 -22.82 17.66
C GLU A 6 -28.23 -23.84 18.80
N PRO A 7 -29.32 -23.78 19.60
CA PRO A 7 -29.45 -24.54 20.84
C PRO A 7 -29.52 -26.06 20.69
N GLY A 8 -29.93 -26.57 19.52
CA GLY A 8 -30.16 -28.00 19.27
C GLY A 8 -29.03 -28.73 18.52
N TYR A 9 -27.87 -28.11 18.36
CA TYR A 9 -26.79 -28.67 17.55
C TYR A 9 -26.00 -29.76 18.31
N GLU A 10 -25.86 -30.94 17.70
CA GLU A 10 -25.32 -32.17 18.34
C GLU A 10 -23.87 -32.03 18.86
N ASN A 11 -23.13 -31.03 18.38
CA ASN A 11 -21.75 -30.74 18.78
C ASN A 11 -21.58 -29.36 19.44
N ARG A 12 -22.68 -28.75 19.91
CA ARG A 12 -22.73 -27.38 20.44
C ARG A 12 -21.65 -27.10 21.49
N ASP A 13 -21.45 -28.00 22.44
CA ASP A 13 -20.48 -27.79 23.52
C ASP A 13 -19.03 -27.81 23.02
N MET A 14 -18.72 -28.60 21.98
CA MET A 14 -17.42 -28.57 21.31
C MET A 14 -17.20 -27.23 20.59
N TYR A 15 -18.22 -26.72 19.88
CA TYR A 15 -18.13 -25.41 19.22
C TYR A 15 -18.06 -24.25 20.22
N ILE A 16 -18.78 -24.33 21.35
CA ILE A 16 -18.67 -23.35 22.45
C ILE A 16 -17.26 -23.40 23.04
N GLY A 17 -16.69 -24.58 23.23
CA GLY A 17 -15.29 -24.76 23.68
C GLY A 17 -14.29 -24.13 22.70
N LEU A 18 -14.43 -24.39 21.40
CA LEU A 18 -13.61 -23.80 20.35
C LEU A 18 -13.77 -22.27 20.27
N ILE A 19 -14.98 -21.74 20.45
CA ILE A 19 -15.25 -20.30 20.50
C ILE A 19 -14.58 -19.68 21.73
N ALA A 20 -14.72 -20.30 22.91
CA ALA A 20 -14.11 -19.81 24.15
C ALA A 20 -12.57 -19.84 24.07
N GLU A 21 -12.00 -20.89 23.46
CA GLU A 21 -10.56 -21.00 23.22
C GLU A 21 -10.09 -19.96 22.18
N ALA A 22 -10.85 -19.74 21.12
CA ALA A 22 -10.56 -18.70 20.13
C ALA A 22 -10.65 -17.28 20.74
N GLU A 23 -11.63 -17.02 21.60
CA GLU A 23 -11.77 -15.75 22.33
C GLU A 23 -10.61 -15.54 23.32
N LYS A 24 -10.20 -16.59 24.04
CA LYS A 24 -9.04 -16.56 24.94
C LYS A 24 -7.74 -16.31 24.19
N ASN A 25 -7.53 -17.00 23.06
CA ASN A 25 -6.38 -16.81 22.19
C ASN A 25 -6.37 -15.40 21.58
N ARG A 26 -7.54 -14.88 21.19
CA ARG A 26 -7.69 -13.51 20.71
C ARG A 26 -7.36 -12.47 21.79
N ALA A 27 -7.87 -12.64 23.01
CA ALA A 27 -7.58 -11.73 24.12
C ALA A 27 -6.09 -11.74 24.48
N ALA A 28 -5.47 -12.93 24.50
CA ALA A 28 -4.03 -13.08 24.73
C ALA A 28 -3.20 -12.42 23.61
N LEU A 29 -3.64 -12.56 22.36
CA LEU A 29 -3.03 -11.87 21.21
C LEU A 29 -3.16 -10.36 21.38
N GLU A 30 -4.36 -9.82 21.58
CA GLU A 30 -4.62 -8.39 21.77
C GLU A 30 -3.80 -7.80 22.92
N GLN A 31 -3.58 -8.56 23.99
CA GLN A 31 -2.74 -8.15 25.12
C GLN A 31 -1.24 -8.13 24.78
N GLN A 32 -0.75 -9.12 24.02
CA GLN A 32 0.62 -9.12 23.49
C GLN A 32 0.86 -7.99 22.48
N MET A 33 -0.13 -7.69 21.64
CA MET A 33 -0.06 -6.58 20.67
C MET A 33 0.08 -5.23 21.38
N LYS A 34 -0.72 -4.99 22.42
CA LYS A 34 -0.64 -3.75 23.22
C LYS A 34 0.69 -3.61 23.96
N ALA A 35 1.24 -4.71 24.47
CA ALA A 35 2.49 -4.71 25.23
C ALA A 35 3.73 -4.40 24.37
N ASN A 36 3.69 -4.66 23.06
CA ASN A 36 4.81 -4.43 22.14
C ASN A 36 4.69 -3.13 21.32
N SER A 37 3.65 -2.32 21.56
CA SER A 37 3.39 -1.10 20.79
C SER A 37 4.49 -0.04 20.97
N GLY A 38 5.02 0.48 19.86
CA GLY A 38 5.84 1.71 19.83
C GLY A 38 7.37 1.56 19.70
N ASN A 39 7.96 0.35 19.74
CA ASN A 39 9.41 0.15 19.62
C ASN A 39 9.85 -0.85 18.53
N SER A 40 8.95 -1.22 17.62
CA SER A 40 9.25 -2.16 16.54
C SER A 40 10.26 -1.58 15.55
N ALA A 41 11.42 -2.22 15.43
CA ALA A 41 12.42 -1.90 14.41
C ALA A 41 11.85 -2.09 12.99
N VAL A 42 10.86 -2.99 12.85
CA VAL A 42 10.12 -3.22 11.60
C VAL A 42 9.25 -2.02 11.26
N THR A 43 8.51 -1.46 12.22
CA THR A 43 7.70 -0.24 12.02
C THR A 43 8.58 0.93 11.59
N GLN A 44 9.73 1.14 12.25
CA GLN A 44 10.66 2.22 11.91
C GLN A 44 11.23 2.09 10.49
N ALA A 45 11.52 0.86 10.04
CA ALA A 45 12.05 0.61 8.70
C ALA A 45 10.97 0.69 7.61
N LEU A 46 9.75 0.25 7.89
CA LEU A 46 8.65 0.19 6.92
C LEU A 46 7.93 1.51 6.72
N ARG A 47 7.69 2.26 7.79
CA ARG A 47 6.93 3.52 7.76
C ARG A 47 7.35 4.46 6.61
N PRO A 48 8.64 4.79 6.42
CA PRO A 48 9.04 5.66 5.32
C PRO A 48 8.80 5.04 3.93
N GLN A 49 8.94 3.72 3.78
CA GLN A 49 8.71 3.05 2.50
C GLN A 49 7.23 3.03 2.13
N VAL A 50 6.36 2.76 3.10
CA VAL A 50 4.91 2.78 2.92
C VAL A 50 4.45 4.21 2.61
N MET A 51 4.93 5.21 3.36
CA MET A 51 4.64 6.61 3.09
C MET A 51 5.03 7.01 1.66
N GLU A 52 6.21 6.60 1.18
CA GLU A 52 6.67 6.86 -0.19
C GLU A 52 5.75 6.19 -1.23
N LEU A 53 5.35 4.93 -1.02
CA LEU A 53 4.44 4.22 -1.91
C LEU A 53 3.07 4.90 -1.99
N THR A 54 2.48 5.22 -0.83
CA THR A 54 1.18 5.90 -0.76
C THR A 54 1.27 7.30 -1.39
N ARG A 55 2.37 8.02 -1.17
CA ARG A 55 2.63 9.32 -1.78
C ARG A 55 2.65 9.24 -3.31
N MET A 56 3.43 8.32 -3.88
CA MET A 56 3.50 8.13 -5.34
C MET A 56 2.13 7.76 -5.92
N ARG A 57 1.39 6.87 -5.25
CA ARG A 57 0.01 6.52 -5.66
C ARG A 57 -0.86 7.77 -5.68
N GLY A 58 -0.85 8.57 -4.62
CA GLY A 58 -1.62 9.81 -4.53
C GLY A 58 -1.28 10.82 -5.63
N GLU A 59 0.00 11.04 -5.92
CA GLU A 59 0.46 11.93 -7.00
C GLU A 59 -0.03 11.43 -8.38
N LEU A 60 0.08 10.13 -8.66
CA LEU A 60 -0.40 9.54 -9.90
C LEU A 60 -1.92 9.69 -10.07
N LEU A 61 -2.69 9.48 -9.01
CA LEU A 61 -4.14 9.65 -9.02
C LEU A 61 -4.52 11.13 -9.24
N ILE A 62 -3.83 12.07 -8.59
CA ILE A 62 -4.04 13.51 -8.79
C ILE A 62 -3.79 13.90 -10.25
N ASP A 63 -2.70 13.42 -10.83
CA ASP A 63 -2.34 13.73 -12.21
C ASP A 63 -3.33 13.12 -13.19
N LEU A 64 -3.77 11.87 -12.94
CA LEU A 64 -4.80 11.21 -13.74
C LEU A 64 -6.13 11.96 -13.66
N ALA A 65 -6.53 12.40 -12.46
CA ALA A 65 -7.76 13.17 -12.25
C ALA A 65 -7.71 14.54 -12.92
N THR A 66 -6.57 15.23 -12.81
CA THR A 66 -6.32 16.52 -13.46
C THR A 66 -6.37 16.36 -14.98
N LEU A 67 -5.79 15.28 -15.51
CA LEU A 67 -5.82 14.96 -16.93
C LEU A 67 -7.24 14.64 -17.43
N GLY A 68 -8.01 13.88 -16.64
CA GLY A 68 -9.42 13.58 -16.88
C GLY A 68 -10.36 14.78 -16.66
N LYS A 69 -9.83 15.96 -16.29
CA LYS A 69 -10.59 17.18 -15.95
C LYS A 69 -11.67 16.92 -14.90
N VAL A 70 -11.39 16.03 -13.95
CA VAL A 70 -12.29 15.77 -12.82
C VAL A 70 -12.30 17.04 -11.96
N GLY A 71 -13.50 17.55 -11.66
CA GLY A 71 -13.73 18.90 -11.16
C GLY A 71 -13.27 19.17 -9.71
N SER A 72 -14.10 19.91 -8.96
CA SER A 72 -13.78 20.45 -7.62
C SER A 72 -13.31 19.41 -6.57
N GLU A 73 -13.67 18.16 -6.76
CA GLU A 73 -13.36 17.02 -5.89
C GLU A 73 -11.86 16.70 -5.88
N VAL A 74 -11.16 16.97 -6.99
CA VAL A 74 -9.69 16.81 -7.08
C VAL A 74 -8.98 17.83 -6.19
N GLU A 75 -9.47 19.08 -6.16
CA GLU A 75 -8.87 20.14 -5.36
C GLU A 75 -9.07 19.90 -3.86
N LYS A 76 -10.23 19.35 -3.46
CA LYS A 76 -10.44 18.90 -2.08
C LYS A 76 -9.47 17.79 -1.69
N TYR A 77 -9.32 16.78 -2.55
CA TYR A 77 -8.37 15.70 -2.31
C TYR A 77 -6.92 16.22 -2.22
N LYS A 78 -6.50 17.11 -3.14
CA LYS A 78 -5.17 17.74 -3.12
C LYS A 78 -4.91 18.48 -1.81
N ALA A 79 -5.88 19.23 -1.29
CA ALA A 79 -5.74 19.97 -0.05
C ALA A 79 -5.50 19.03 1.14
N ASP A 80 -6.35 18.01 1.30
CA ASP A 80 -6.21 16.99 2.35
C ASP A 80 -4.90 16.22 2.22
N TYR A 81 -4.55 15.83 0.99
CA TYR A 81 -3.31 15.13 0.68
C TYR A 81 -2.08 15.96 1.08
N ASN A 82 -2.01 17.23 0.67
CA ASN A 82 -0.90 18.14 0.98
C ASN A 82 -0.73 18.37 2.49
N MET A 83 -1.84 18.40 3.23
CA MET A 83 -1.80 18.50 4.69
C MET A 83 -1.14 17.28 5.34
N LEU A 84 -1.40 16.08 4.81
CA LEU A 84 -0.84 14.84 5.34
C LEU A 84 0.61 14.61 4.91
N VAL A 85 0.97 14.90 3.66
CA VAL A 85 2.34 14.66 3.16
C VAL A 85 3.36 15.73 3.54
N SER A 86 2.92 16.89 4.05
CA SER A 86 3.81 17.96 4.53
C SER A 86 4.40 17.72 5.92
N GLN A 87 3.95 16.67 6.63
CA GLN A 87 4.49 16.29 7.93
C GLN A 87 5.91 15.72 7.77
N SER A 88 6.88 16.28 8.50
CA SER A 88 8.29 15.90 8.40
C SER A 88 8.62 14.53 9.01
N ASP A 89 7.88 14.10 10.02
CA ASP A 89 7.92 12.74 10.58
C ASP A 89 6.48 12.24 10.81
N PRO A 90 5.81 11.71 9.76
CA PRO A 90 4.42 11.30 9.87
C PRO A 90 4.30 10.09 10.79
N SER A 91 3.38 10.17 11.75
CA SER A 91 2.99 9.03 12.57
C SER A 91 2.38 7.92 11.72
N VAL A 92 2.31 6.68 12.23
CA VAL A 92 1.62 5.59 11.53
C VAL A 92 0.13 5.90 11.34
N ALA A 93 -0.48 6.66 12.26
CA ALA A 93 -1.84 7.17 12.10
C ALA A 93 -1.96 8.11 10.89
N THR A 94 -1.00 9.02 10.69
CA THR A 94 -0.94 9.91 9.50
C THR A 94 -0.81 9.09 8.22
N VAL A 95 0.09 8.10 8.21
CA VAL A 95 0.27 7.20 7.04
C VAL A 95 -1.02 6.43 6.76
N ASN A 96 -1.70 5.91 7.78
CA ASN A 96 -2.96 5.20 7.65
C ASN A 96 -4.09 6.12 7.12
N GLU A 97 -4.18 7.36 7.60
CA GLU A 97 -5.14 8.32 7.07
C GLU A 97 -4.89 8.61 5.59
N LEU A 98 -3.62 8.78 5.21
CA LEU A 98 -3.23 8.98 3.82
C LEU A 98 -3.61 7.76 2.95
N ILE A 99 -3.40 6.53 3.43
CA ILE A 99 -3.80 5.30 2.74
C ILE A 99 -5.31 5.29 2.49
N VAL A 100 -6.11 5.53 3.54
CA VAL A 100 -7.57 5.52 3.45
C VAL A 100 -8.08 6.57 2.47
N LYS A 101 -7.57 7.81 2.55
CA LYS A 101 -7.95 8.88 1.62
C LYS A 101 -7.54 8.55 0.18
N THR A 102 -6.35 8.01 -0.02
CA THR A 102 -5.85 7.63 -1.35
C THR A 102 -6.69 6.52 -1.96
N ALA A 103 -7.06 5.50 -1.17
CA ALA A 103 -7.94 4.42 -1.61
C ALA A 103 -9.34 4.94 -1.99
N ALA A 104 -9.94 5.79 -1.16
CA ALA A 104 -11.23 6.40 -1.45
C ALA A 104 -11.22 7.24 -2.74
N PHE A 105 -10.11 7.93 -3.01
CA PHE A 105 -9.95 8.73 -4.23
C PHE A 105 -9.76 7.86 -5.48
N ASP A 106 -9.03 6.75 -5.37
CA ASP A 106 -8.89 5.78 -6.45
C ASP A 106 -10.23 5.15 -6.85
N ASP A 107 -11.04 4.75 -5.86
CA ASP A 107 -12.40 4.24 -6.06
C ASP A 107 -13.29 5.29 -6.74
N PHE A 108 -13.17 6.56 -6.31
CA PHE A 108 -13.89 7.67 -6.93
C PHE A 108 -13.50 7.87 -8.40
N LEU A 109 -12.20 7.86 -8.72
CA LEU A 109 -11.71 8.03 -10.09
C LEU A 109 -12.09 6.86 -10.99
N SER A 110 -12.02 5.63 -10.46
CA SER A 110 -12.42 4.43 -11.20
C SER A 110 -13.89 4.49 -11.61
N ARG A 111 -14.77 5.04 -10.78
CA ARG A 111 -16.19 5.28 -11.13
C ARG A 111 -16.39 6.45 -12.11
N LYS A 112 -15.44 7.37 -12.19
CA LYS A 112 -15.51 8.56 -13.06
C LYS A 112 -14.79 8.39 -14.40
N GLN A 113 -14.07 7.29 -14.63
CA GLN A 113 -13.29 7.04 -15.84
C GLN A 113 -14.09 7.15 -17.14
N GLU A 114 -15.37 6.77 -17.13
CA GLU A 114 -16.25 6.90 -18.31
C GLU A 114 -16.47 8.36 -18.75
N ASN A 115 -16.27 9.31 -17.83
CA ASN A 115 -16.41 10.75 -18.10
C ASN A 115 -15.10 11.42 -18.49
N PHE A 116 -14.00 10.66 -18.61
CA PHE A 116 -12.74 11.26 -19.00
C PHE A 116 -12.83 11.70 -20.46
N GLY A 117 -12.66 13.00 -20.70
CA GLY A 117 -12.74 13.58 -22.03
C GLY A 117 -11.65 13.06 -22.98
N ALA A 118 -11.86 13.27 -24.27
CA ALA A 118 -10.85 13.02 -25.28
C ALA A 118 -9.58 13.85 -25.00
N LEU A 119 -8.41 13.25 -25.25
CA LEU A 119 -7.11 13.90 -25.03
C LEU A 119 -6.62 14.63 -26.28
N GLU A 120 -6.30 15.91 -26.12
CA GLU A 120 -5.49 16.68 -27.06
C GLU A 120 -4.02 16.19 -27.03
N ALA A 121 -3.20 16.62 -28.00
CA ALA A 121 -1.81 16.19 -28.12
C ALA A 121 -1.00 16.37 -26.82
N ALA A 122 -1.13 17.53 -26.17
CA ALA A 122 -0.50 17.80 -24.86
C ALA A 122 -1.02 16.87 -23.75
N GLY A 123 -2.29 16.46 -23.82
CA GLY A 123 -2.88 15.49 -22.91
C GLY A 123 -2.33 14.07 -23.11
N LYS A 124 -2.05 13.68 -24.36
CA LYS A 124 -1.44 12.38 -24.67
C LYS A 124 0.00 12.28 -24.15
N GLU A 125 0.78 13.35 -24.27
CA GLU A 125 2.14 13.43 -23.71
C GLU A 125 2.12 13.34 -22.18
N ARG A 126 1.20 14.04 -21.52
CA ARG A 126 1.00 13.93 -20.07
C ARG A 126 0.60 12.52 -19.66
N LEU A 127 -0.30 11.87 -20.40
CA LEU A 127 -0.70 10.48 -20.15
C LEU A 127 0.50 9.53 -20.24
N GLN A 128 1.38 9.73 -21.23
CA GLN A 128 2.62 8.98 -21.38
C GLN A 128 3.56 9.18 -20.19
N GLY A 129 3.67 10.40 -19.65
CA GLY A 129 4.42 10.68 -18.42
C GLY A 129 3.82 10.02 -17.17
N ILE A 130 2.48 10.01 -17.04
CA ILE A 130 1.77 9.30 -15.95
C ILE A 130 2.01 7.79 -16.06
N TYR A 131 1.93 7.22 -17.26
CA TYR A 131 2.19 5.81 -17.50
C TYR A 131 3.61 5.41 -17.10
N GLN A 132 4.63 6.18 -17.49
CA GLN A 132 6.03 5.92 -17.12
C GLN A 132 6.25 5.95 -15.60
N ARG A 133 5.65 6.91 -14.89
CA ARG A 133 5.73 6.96 -13.42
C ARG A 133 4.95 5.81 -12.76
N THR A 134 3.88 5.34 -13.39
CA THR A 134 3.14 4.17 -12.91
C THR A 134 3.98 2.90 -13.04
N GLU A 135 4.75 2.74 -14.12
CA GLU A 135 5.71 1.64 -14.25
C GLU A 135 6.77 1.69 -13.13
N ALA A 136 7.30 2.87 -12.82
CA ALA A 136 8.22 3.05 -11.69
C ALA A 136 7.57 2.68 -10.33
N TYR A 137 6.30 3.06 -10.14
CA TYR A 137 5.53 2.70 -8.95
C TYR A 137 5.34 1.17 -8.83
N VAL A 138 5.02 0.47 -9.91
CA VAL A 138 4.92 -1.01 -9.93
C VAL A 138 6.23 -1.66 -9.51
N VAL A 139 7.37 -1.16 -10.02
CA VAL A 139 8.70 -1.68 -9.67
C VAL A 139 9.02 -1.40 -8.19
N LYS A 140 8.72 -0.20 -7.69
CA LYS A 140 8.94 0.13 -6.27
C LYS A 140 8.07 -0.73 -5.36
N ALA A 141 6.78 -0.87 -5.64
CA ALA A 141 5.86 -1.72 -4.87
C ALA A 141 6.37 -3.17 -4.79
N ARG A 142 6.86 -3.70 -5.90
CA ARG A 142 7.49 -5.03 -5.93
C ARG A 142 8.77 -5.09 -5.10
N THR A 143 9.62 -4.07 -5.18
CA THR A 143 10.90 -4.02 -4.48
C THR A 143 10.70 -3.92 -2.96
N VAL A 144 9.77 -3.07 -2.51
CA VAL A 144 9.40 -2.93 -1.10
C VAL A 144 8.81 -4.23 -0.56
N GLY A 145 7.88 -4.85 -1.29
CA GLY A 145 7.32 -6.14 -0.90
C GLY A 145 8.36 -7.26 -0.80
N ALA A 146 9.30 -7.32 -1.76
CA ALA A 146 10.39 -8.30 -1.73
C ALA A 146 11.38 -8.05 -0.59
N THR A 147 11.76 -6.78 -0.35
CA THR A 147 12.66 -6.38 0.73
C THR A 147 12.05 -6.72 2.09
N PHE A 148 10.75 -6.48 2.25
CA PHE A 148 10.03 -6.85 3.45
C PHE A 148 9.99 -8.38 3.65
N ALA A 149 9.60 -9.14 2.62
CA ALA A 149 9.57 -10.60 2.69
C ALA A 149 10.95 -11.20 3.01
N LEU A 150 12.01 -10.62 2.45
CA LEU A 150 13.38 -11.01 2.76
C LEU A 150 13.77 -10.66 4.20
N SER A 151 13.38 -9.49 4.70
CA SER A 151 13.63 -9.07 6.08
C SER A 151 12.96 -10.02 7.07
N PHE A 152 11.77 -10.51 6.74
CA PHE A 152 11.07 -11.55 7.51
C PHE A 152 11.82 -12.90 7.50
N MET A 153 12.37 -13.32 6.36
CA MET A 153 13.09 -14.59 6.25
C MET A 153 14.50 -14.55 6.86
N MET A 154 15.15 -13.38 6.90
CA MET A 154 16.56 -13.22 7.29
C MET A 154 16.74 -12.56 8.68
N GLY A 155 15.70 -11.96 9.24
CA GLY A 155 15.73 -11.23 10.49
C GLY A 155 15.29 -12.08 11.68
N GLY A 156 16.18 -12.22 12.66
CA GLY A 156 15.86 -12.69 14.02
C GLY A 156 15.08 -11.66 14.85
N SER A 157 14.26 -10.81 14.23
CA SER A 157 13.27 -9.99 14.91
C SER A 157 12.21 -10.91 15.49
N GLY A 158 12.04 -10.90 16.81
CA GLY A 158 11.09 -11.78 17.49
C GLY A 158 9.70 -11.61 16.90
N PHE A 159 8.91 -12.68 16.87
CA PHE A 159 7.49 -12.66 16.49
C PHE A 159 6.70 -11.51 17.15
N GLY A 160 7.16 -10.99 18.30
CA GLY A 160 6.59 -9.83 18.98
C GLY A 160 6.59 -8.51 18.18
N ASP A 161 7.61 -8.25 17.35
CA ASP A 161 7.65 -7.05 16.49
C ASP A 161 6.62 -7.11 15.35
N LEU A 162 6.17 -8.32 14.98
CA LEU A 162 5.13 -8.56 13.98
C LEU A 162 3.73 -8.54 14.56
N LEU A 163 3.62 -8.63 15.89
CA LEU A 163 2.38 -8.48 16.63
C LEU A 163 2.14 -7.01 17.03
N ASP A 164 3.07 -6.10 16.72
CA ASP A 164 2.81 -4.68 16.85
C ASP A 164 1.70 -4.25 15.86
N GLU A 165 0.68 -3.55 16.37
CA GLU A 165 -0.50 -3.15 15.58
C GLU A 165 -0.12 -2.23 14.41
N GLU A 166 0.84 -1.33 14.64
CA GLU A 166 1.37 -0.44 13.62
C GLU A 166 2.13 -1.21 12.53
N SER A 167 2.97 -2.18 12.92
CA SER A 167 3.64 -3.09 11.99
C SER A 167 2.64 -3.86 11.11
N ILE A 168 1.53 -4.35 11.68
CA ILE A 168 0.49 -5.08 10.93
C ILE A 168 -0.21 -4.18 9.92
N LEU A 169 -0.52 -2.93 10.28
CA LEU A 169 -1.14 -1.95 9.37
C LEU A 169 -0.22 -1.65 8.18
N LEU A 170 1.05 -1.35 8.45
CA LEU A 170 2.04 -1.09 7.42
C LEU A 170 2.26 -2.34 6.53
N PHE A 171 2.25 -3.53 7.13
CA PHE A 171 2.36 -4.79 6.39
C PHE A 171 1.20 -5.00 5.41
N LYS A 172 -0.05 -4.78 5.87
CA LYS A 172 -1.23 -4.88 5.00
C LYS A 172 -1.11 -3.96 3.80
N GLU A 173 -0.63 -2.73 4.01
CA GLU A 173 -0.44 -1.80 2.89
C GLU A 173 0.67 -2.25 1.94
N VAL A 174 1.80 -2.73 2.44
CA VAL A 174 2.86 -3.30 1.57
C VAL A 174 2.30 -4.44 0.71
N ALA A 175 1.50 -5.34 1.30
CA ALA A 175 0.89 -6.45 0.59
C ALA A 175 -0.10 -5.99 -0.49
N GLN A 176 -0.85 -4.91 -0.25
CA GLN A 176 -1.84 -4.36 -1.18
C GLN A 176 -1.24 -3.41 -2.23
N SER A 177 -0.06 -2.84 -1.97
CA SER A 177 0.60 -1.88 -2.86
C SER A 177 0.80 -2.41 -4.30
N ARG A 178 1.14 -3.70 -4.45
CA ARG A 178 1.31 -4.33 -5.76
C ARG A 178 -0.01 -4.49 -6.52
N PRO A 179 -1.08 -5.08 -5.95
CA PRO A 179 -2.42 -5.04 -6.54
C PRO A 179 -2.82 -3.63 -6.99
N TYR A 180 -2.70 -2.62 -6.12
CA TYR A 180 -3.04 -1.24 -6.46
C TYR A 180 -2.23 -0.68 -7.64
N ALA A 181 -0.92 -0.94 -7.67
CA ALA A 181 -0.07 -0.52 -8.78
C ALA A 181 -0.48 -1.16 -10.12
N CYS A 182 -0.85 -2.43 -10.10
CA CYS A 182 -1.35 -3.14 -11.29
C CYS A 182 -2.71 -2.62 -11.75
N GLU A 183 -3.63 -2.33 -10.83
CA GLU A 183 -4.95 -1.78 -11.14
C GLU A 183 -4.84 -0.37 -11.73
N LEU A 184 -4.04 0.50 -11.12
CA LEU A 184 -3.77 1.84 -11.64
C LEU A 184 -3.16 1.80 -13.05
N ARG A 185 -2.19 0.90 -13.27
CA ARG A 185 -1.62 0.66 -14.60
C ARG A 185 -2.69 0.23 -15.61
N ARG A 186 -3.57 -0.71 -15.23
CA ARG A 186 -4.66 -1.19 -16.09
C ARG A 186 -5.64 -0.06 -16.41
N SER A 187 -6.00 0.76 -15.43
CA SER A 187 -6.82 1.96 -15.55
C SER A 187 -6.24 2.95 -16.57
N ILE A 188 -4.95 3.26 -16.48
CA ILE A 188 -4.26 4.16 -17.41
C ILE A 188 -4.26 3.60 -18.83
N LEU A 189 -4.01 2.29 -19.00
CA LEU A 189 -4.06 1.64 -20.32
C LEU A 189 -5.48 1.65 -20.91
N ALA A 190 -6.51 1.45 -20.08
CA ALA A 190 -7.90 1.53 -20.51
C ALA A 190 -8.24 2.95 -20.98
N TYR A 191 -7.80 3.97 -20.23
CA TYR A 191 -8.00 5.37 -20.63
C TYR A 191 -7.22 5.72 -21.91
N ALA A 192 -5.98 5.26 -22.05
CA ALA A 192 -5.21 5.47 -23.28
C ALA A 192 -5.90 4.88 -24.50
N LYS A 193 -6.51 3.70 -24.35
CA LYS A 193 -7.28 3.05 -25.41
C LYS A 193 -8.50 3.88 -25.80
N SER A 194 -9.28 4.39 -24.83
CA SER A 194 -10.45 5.23 -25.14
C SER A 194 -10.05 6.57 -25.77
N ALA A 195 -8.91 7.14 -25.36
CA ALA A 195 -8.39 8.40 -25.88
C ALA A 195 -7.55 8.28 -27.18
N ASN A 196 -7.45 7.08 -27.77
CA ASN A 196 -6.60 6.80 -28.93
C ASN A 196 -5.16 7.31 -28.75
N ALA A 197 -4.58 7.05 -27.58
CA ALA A 197 -3.19 7.34 -27.25
C ALA A 197 -2.38 6.03 -27.29
N LYS A 198 -1.26 6.03 -28.01
CA LYS A 198 -0.28 4.94 -27.96
C LYS A 198 0.68 5.23 -26.81
N LEU A 199 0.72 4.33 -25.82
CA LEU A 199 1.66 4.41 -24.71
C LEU A 199 2.85 3.50 -24.96
N GLU A 200 4.05 4.03 -24.73
CA GLU A 200 5.29 3.28 -24.87
C GLU A 200 5.89 3.02 -23.49
N SER A 201 6.25 1.76 -23.20
CA SER A 201 7.02 1.47 -22.00
C SER A 201 8.49 1.81 -22.23
N LYS A 202 9.07 2.66 -21.40
CA LYS A 202 10.53 2.73 -21.27
C LYS A 202 11.00 1.57 -20.40
N PRO A 203 12.12 0.90 -20.72
CA PRO A 203 12.66 -0.13 -19.84
C PRO A 203 13.02 0.51 -18.50
N VAL A 204 12.27 0.17 -17.45
CA VAL A 204 12.65 0.54 -16.08
C VAL A 204 13.77 -0.41 -15.69
N ALA A 205 14.96 0.14 -15.46
CA ALA A 205 16.11 -0.65 -15.06
C ALA A 205 15.81 -1.35 -13.71
N PHE A 206 15.64 -2.68 -13.74
CA PHE A 206 15.72 -3.49 -12.54
C PHE A 206 17.18 -3.50 -12.10
N SER A 207 17.57 -2.64 -11.16
CA SER A 207 18.81 -2.86 -10.44
C SER A 207 18.54 -4.00 -9.45
N GLU A 208 18.74 -5.24 -9.90
CA GLU A 208 18.84 -6.39 -9.01
C GLU A 208 20.02 -6.21 -8.06
N ASN A 209 19.76 -5.57 -6.92
CA ASN A 209 20.45 -5.82 -5.68
C ASN A 209 19.47 -5.54 -4.54
N VAL A 210 18.48 -6.42 -4.44
CA VAL A 210 17.58 -6.55 -3.28
C VAL A 210 18.33 -7.19 -2.08
N LEU A 211 19.59 -7.59 -2.29
CA LEU A 211 20.45 -8.13 -1.24
C LEU A 211 21.40 -7.05 -0.73
N PRO A 212 21.51 -6.82 0.59
CA PRO A 212 22.58 -5.98 1.12
C PRO A 212 23.91 -6.58 0.69
N LYS A 213 24.79 -5.77 0.07
CA LYS A 213 26.16 -6.16 -0.25
C LYS A 213 26.80 -6.69 1.03
N ARG A 214 27.03 -8.01 1.09
CA ARG A 214 27.85 -8.62 2.15
C ARG A 214 29.17 -7.87 2.19
N SER A 215 29.40 -7.10 3.25
CA SER A 215 30.71 -6.52 3.53
C SER A 215 31.66 -7.68 3.77
N GLY A 216 32.45 -8.02 2.75
CA GLY A 216 33.51 -9.01 2.88
C GLY A 216 34.46 -8.56 3.97
N LYS A 217 34.44 -9.25 5.12
CA LYS A 217 35.51 -9.15 6.12
C LYS A 217 36.83 -9.43 5.38
N LYS A 218 37.64 -8.39 5.19
CA LYS A 218 39.03 -8.54 4.76
C LYS A 218 39.72 -9.47 5.77
N LYS A 219 40.09 -10.67 5.31
CA LYS A 219 41.02 -11.55 6.01
C LYS A 219 42.31 -10.77 6.20
N LYS A 220 42.63 -10.36 7.44
CA LYS A 220 43.98 -9.92 7.78
C LYS A 220 44.89 -11.15 7.68
N ARG A 221 45.93 -11.01 6.85
CA ARG A 221 47.08 -11.91 6.78
C ARG A 221 47.77 -12.00 8.12
#